data_AF-A0A329TEG0-F1
#
_entry.id   AF-A0A329TEG0-F1
#
_cell.length_a   1.000
_cell.length_b   1.000
_cell.length_c   1.000
_cell.angle_alpha   90.00
_cell.angle_beta   90.00
_cell.angle_gamma   90.00
#
_symmetry.space_group_name_H-M   'P 1'
#
loop_
_entity.id
_entity.type
_entity.pdbx_description
1 polymer ?
#
loop_
_entity_poly.entity_id
_entity_poly.type
_entity_poly.pdbx_seq_one_letter_code
_entity_poly.pdbx_strand_id
1 'polypeptide(L)'
;RCTNAAMEYFKSEVMEMCHREGLYQIDLLNGSKERITEREYWAAKKGQLALDKENAAREAAGQPTKPTKFETDKAKLRRTIRQALSQAASFDEFSSLLLREGVTVKESRGRLSYLTPDRTKPITARKLGDDFDKAAVLALLTQNAHRAAEQTKAIPEYPVAVKKPSQGEKTTKTTPADNTLQRMVDREAKRAEGKGVGYDRWAAKHNLKQMAATVTAYQQYGFSSPEELDEACSAA
;
A
#
# COMPACT_ATOMS: atom_id res chain seq x y z
N ARG A 1 32.87 13.96 -29.66
CA ARG A 1 31.41 13.74 -29.80
C ARG A 1 30.95 13.03 -28.53
N CYS A 2 30.01 13.60 -27.78
CA CYS A 2 29.50 12.97 -26.57
C CYS A 2 28.64 11.76 -26.97
N THR A 3 28.92 10.58 -26.42
CA THR A 3 28.09 9.39 -26.63
C THR A 3 26.86 9.45 -25.74
N ASN A 4 25.81 8.68 -26.05
CA ASN A 4 24.64 8.58 -25.17
C ASN A 4 25.05 8.13 -23.76
N ALA A 5 25.98 7.18 -23.65
CA ALA A 5 26.50 6.71 -22.37
C ALA A 5 27.19 7.83 -21.55
N ALA A 6 27.96 8.71 -22.21
CA ALA A 6 28.57 9.85 -21.53
C ALA A 6 27.50 10.87 -21.06
N MET A 7 26.45 11.10 -21.86
CA MET A 7 25.34 11.96 -21.45
C MET A 7 24.53 11.39 -20.28
N GLU A 8 24.31 10.08 -20.26
CA GLU A 8 23.65 9.38 -19.14
C GLU A 8 24.48 9.51 -17.86
N TYR A 9 25.80 9.30 -17.96
CA TYR A 9 26.72 9.48 -16.83
C TYR A 9 26.67 10.91 -16.25
N PHE A 10 26.72 11.94 -17.11
CA PHE A 10 26.63 13.32 -16.62
C PHE A 10 25.28 13.64 -15.98
N LYS A 11 24.18 13.12 -16.54
CA LYS A 11 22.86 13.27 -15.93
C LYS A 11 22.78 12.61 -14.56
N SER A 12 23.34 11.40 -14.39
CA SER A 12 23.38 10.74 -13.08
C SER A 12 24.23 11.51 -12.07
N GLU A 13 25.39 12.02 -12.48
CA GLU A 13 26.27 12.79 -11.60
C GLU A 13 25.60 14.10 -11.12
N VAL A 14 24.95 14.82 -12.03
CA VAL A 14 24.14 16.00 -11.67
C VAL A 14 22.98 15.63 -10.75
N MET A 15 22.37 14.46 -10.95
CA MET A 15 21.31 13.98 -10.07
C MET A 15 21.79 13.68 -8.64
N GLU A 16 22.95 13.04 -8.51
CA GLU A 16 23.56 12.75 -7.22
C GLU A 16 23.98 14.03 -6.49
N MET A 17 24.52 15.01 -7.21
CA MET A 17 24.85 16.32 -6.64
C MET A 17 23.60 17.03 -6.10
N CYS A 18 22.53 17.11 -6.88
CA CYS A 18 21.28 17.72 -6.41
C CYS A 18 20.69 16.99 -5.19
N HIS A 19 20.74 15.65 -5.16
CA HIS A 19 20.29 14.89 -3.99
C HIS A 19 21.14 15.19 -2.75
N ARG A 20 22.47 15.28 -2.91
CA ARG A 20 23.39 15.62 -1.81
C ARG A 20 23.09 17.00 -1.23
N GLU A 21 22.76 17.96 -2.08
CA GLU A 21 22.42 19.34 -1.70
C GLU A 21 20.95 19.52 -1.28
N GLY A 22 20.15 18.44 -1.24
CA GLY A 22 18.73 18.50 -0.88
C GLY A 22 17.86 19.29 -1.86
N LEU A 23 18.30 19.44 -3.11
CA LEU A 23 17.58 20.18 -4.14
C LEU A 23 16.50 19.31 -4.79
N TYR A 24 15.28 19.84 -4.90
CA TYR A 24 14.22 19.21 -5.66
C TYR A 24 14.59 19.17 -7.14
N GLN A 25 14.69 17.95 -7.69
CA GLN A 25 15.09 17.76 -9.07
C GLN A 25 14.09 16.89 -9.83
N ILE A 26 13.95 17.20 -11.11
CA ILE A 26 13.24 16.37 -12.10
C ILE A 26 14.18 15.23 -12.49
N ASP A 27 13.66 14.01 -12.62
CA ASP A 27 14.42 12.87 -13.15
C ASP A 27 14.94 13.20 -14.56
N LEU A 28 16.27 13.21 -14.72
CA LEU A 28 16.95 13.55 -15.97
C LEU A 28 17.23 12.30 -16.83
N LEU A 29 17.20 11.12 -16.21
CA LEU A 29 17.52 9.85 -16.83
C LEU A 29 16.29 9.26 -17.50
N ASN A 30 15.16 9.28 -16.80
CA ASN A 30 13.90 8.77 -17.30
C ASN A 30 12.99 9.90 -17.79
N GLY A 31 12.04 9.58 -18.67
CA GLY A 31 11.02 10.53 -19.04
C GLY A 31 10.00 10.72 -17.92
N SER A 32 9.08 11.66 -18.15
CA SER A 32 8.02 11.95 -17.20
C SER A 32 7.02 10.79 -17.13
N LYS A 33 6.81 10.24 -15.92
CA LYS A 33 5.72 9.30 -15.61
C LYS A 33 4.38 9.74 -16.21
N GLU A 34 4.07 11.02 -16.03
CA GLU A 34 2.97 11.71 -16.72
C GLU A 34 3.51 12.83 -17.59
N ARG A 35 3.25 12.75 -18.89
CA ARG A 35 3.65 13.81 -19.80
C ARG A 35 2.53 14.82 -19.98
N ILE A 36 2.65 15.95 -19.30
CA ILE A 36 1.74 17.09 -19.45
C ILE A 36 2.39 18.07 -20.43
N THR A 37 1.75 18.27 -21.57
CA THR A 37 2.17 19.30 -22.53
C THR A 37 1.73 20.68 -22.07
N GLU A 38 2.47 21.74 -22.42
CA GLU A 38 2.09 23.12 -22.09
C GLU A 38 0.64 23.47 -22.51
N ARG A 39 0.22 23.04 -23.70
CA ARG A 39 -1.17 23.19 -24.16
C ARG A 39 -2.19 22.55 -23.22
N GLU A 40 -1.87 21.38 -22.69
CA GLU A 40 -2.73 20.66 -21.75
C GLU A 40 -2.75 21.35 -20.39
N TYR A 41 -1.61 21.84 -19.92
CA TYR A 41 -1.51 22.63 -18.70
C TYR A 41 -2.41 23.88 -18.77
N TRP A 42 -2.31 24.65 -19.86
CA TRP A 42 -3.15 25.83 -20.05
C TRP A 42 -4.63 25.49 -20.24
N ALA A 43 -4.95 24.38 -20.91
CA ALA A 43 -6.33 23.92 -21.04
C ALA A 43 -6.92 23.55 -19.66
N ALA A 44 -6.15 22.87 -18.81
CA ALA A 44 -6.57 22.57 -17.44
C ALA A 44 -6.81 23.85 -16.63
N LYS A 45 -5.87 24.81 -16.68
CA LYS A 45 -5.97 26.07 -15.95
C LYS A 45 -7.16 26.93 -16.40
N LYS A 46 -7.38 27.06 -17.71
CA LYS A 46 -8.53 27.80 -18.26
C LYS A 46 -9.85 27.10 -17.96
N GLY A 47 -9.89 25.77 -18.06
CA GLY A 47 -11.07 24.97 -17.73
C GLY A 47 -11.46 25.08 -16.26
N GLN A 48 -10.48 25.06 -15.35
CA GLN A 48 -10.70 25.27 -13.92
C GLN A 48 -11.30 26.64 -13.65
N LEU A 49 -10.72 27.71 -14.20
CA LEU A 49 -11.25 29.07 -14.03
C LEU A 49 -12.69 29.23 -14.54
N ALA A 50 -13.05 28.54 -15.63
CA ALA A 50 -14.42 28.55 -16.15
C ALA A 50 -15.39 27.78 -15.23
N LEU A 51 -14.95 26.64 -14.70
CA LEU A 51 -15.70 25.81 -13.78
C LEU A 51 -15.93 26.52 -12.44
N ASP A 52 -14.91 27.19 -11.90
CA ASP A 52 -15.02 27.96 -10.66
C ASP A 52 -16.02 29.11 -10.79
N LYS A 53 -16.01 29.81 -11.93
CA LYS A 53 -17.00 30.86 -12.22
C LYS A 53 -18.42 30.32 -12.31
N GLU A 54 -18.61 29.17 -12.97
CA GLU A 54 -19.93 28.54 -13.04
C GLU A 54 -20.42 28.08 -11.67
N ASN A 55 -19.54 27.49 -10.86
CA ASN A 55 -19.86 27.07 -9.51
C ASN A 55 -20.23 28.26 -8.63
N ALA A 56 -19.48 29.36 -8.66
CA ALA A 56 -19.82 30.58 -7.94
C ALA A 56 -21.20 31.13 -8.34
N ALA A 57 -21.55 31.09 -9.64
CA ALA A 57 -22.87 31.50 -10.11
C ALA A 57 -24.00 30.56 -9.64
N ARG A 58 -23.74 29.24 -9.60
CA ARG A 58 -24.70 28.24 -9.08
C ARG A 58 -24.90 28.34 -7.58
N GLU A 59 -23.83 28.57 -6.82
CA GLU A 59 -23.88 28.82 -5.38
C GLU A 59 -24.70 30.07 -5.07
N ALA A 60 -24.49 31.16 -5.81
CA ALA A 60 -25.29 32.38 -5.69
C ALA A 60 -26.78 32.14 -6.02
N ALA A 61 -27.09 31.18 -6.89
CA ALA A 61 -28.45 30.78 -7.25
C ALA A 61 -29.04 29.68 -6.33
N GLY A 62 -28.33 29.24 -5.29
CA GLY A 62 -28.76 28.18 -4.38
C GLY A 62 -28.84 26.78 -5.02
N GLN A 63 -28.17 26.56 -6.16
CA GLN A 63 -28.14 25.28 -6.87
C GLN A 63 -26.97 24.41 -6.43
N PRO A 64 -27.06 23.07 -6.55
CA PRO A 64 -25.94 22.19 -6.28
C PRO A 64 -24.77 22.45 -7.25
N THR A 65 -23.57 22.49 -6.69
CA THR A 65 -22.33 22.75 -7.41
C THR A 65 -21.91 21.57 -8.29
N LYS A 66 -21.21 21.87 -9.39
CA LYS A 66 -20.54 20.88 -10.24
C LYS A 66 -19.29 20.35 -9.52
N PRO A 67 -18.67 19.24 -10.01
CA PRO A 67 -17.37 18.79 -9.51
C PRO A 67 -16.37 19.94 -9.39
N THR A 68 -15.61 19.97 -8.29
CA THR A 68 -14.69 21.06 -7.96
C THR A 68 -13.43 21.10 -8.82
N LYS A 69 -13.10 20.01 -9.51
CA LYS A 69 -11.88 19.88 -10.30
C LYS A 69 -12.21 19.67 -11.77
N PHE A 70 -11.65 20.52 -12.62
CA PHE A 70 -11.66 20.34 -14.06
C PHE A 70 -10.64 19.29 -14.47
N GLU A 71 -11.09 18.27 -15.21
CA GLU A 71 -10.23 17.22 -15.75
C GLU A 71 -10.18 17.29 -17.27
N THR A 72 -8.97 17.36 -17.84
CA THR A 72 -8.76 17.24 -19.29
C THR A 72 -8.99 15.80 -19.76
N ASP A 73 -9.35 15.59 -21.02
CA ASP A 73 -9.59 14.25 -21.58
C ASP A 73 -8.40 13.31 -21.38
N LYS A 74 -7.17 13.84 -21.53
CA LYS A 74 -5.95 13.08 -21.28
C LYS A 74 -5.78 12.75 -19.80
N ALA A 75 -6.08 13.68 -18.89
CA ALA A 75 -6.01 13.43 -17.45
C ALA A 75 -7.04 12.37 -17.03
N LYS A 76 -8.27 12.45 -17.55
CA LYS A 76 -9.31 11.41 -17.37
C LYS A 76 -8.80 10.06 -17.84
N LEU A 77 -8.26 9.99 -19.06
CA LEU A 77 -7.71 8.75 -19.62
C LEU A 77 -6.56 8.18 -18.77
N ARG A 78 -5.62 9.02 -18.30
CA ARG A 78 -4.54 8.57 -17.39
C ARG A 78 -5.12 7.98 -16.09
N ARG A 79 -6.13 8.62 -15.50
CA ARG A 79 -6.81 8.14 -14.29
C ARG A 79 -7.49 6.80 -14.53
N THR A 80 -8.25 6.67 -15.63
CA THR A 80 -8.95 5.42 -15.99
C THR A 80 -7.96 4.28 -16.21
N ILE A 81 -6.85 4.51 -16.91
CA ILE A 81 -5.81 3.49 -17.11
C ILE A 81 -5.20 3.04 -15.79
N ARG A 82 -4.88 3.97 -14.88
CA ARG A 82 -4.34 3.61 -13.55
C ARG A 82 -5.33 2.80 -12.71
N GLN A 83 -6.60 3.15 -12.76
CA GLN A 83 -7.65 2.41 -12.06
C GLN A 83 -7.81 0.99 -12.63
N ALA A 84 -7.75 0.83 -13.95
CA ALA A 84 -7.77 -0.49 -14.58
C ALA A 84 -6.51 -1.29 -14.19
N LEU A 85 -5.32 -0.66 -14.21
CA LEU A 85 -4.06 -1.29 -13.82
C LEU A 85 -3.99 -1.67 -12.35
N SER A 86 -4.71 -0.99 -11.45
CA SER A 86 -4.72 -1.38 -10.04
C SER A 86 -5.58 -2.62 -9.77
N GLN A 87 -6.46 -2.98 -10.71
CA GLN A 87 -7.40 -4.11 -10.57
C GLN A 87 -6.99 -5.31 -11.42
N ALA A 88 -6.40 -5.08 -12.59
CA ALA A 88 -6.05 -6.14 -13.53
C ALA A 88 -4.76 -6.88 -13.14
N ALA A 89 -4.77 -8.20 -13.31
CA ALA A 89 -3.60 -9.06 -13.23
C ALA A 89 -3.15 -9.55 -14.63
N SER A 90 -4.01 -9.45 -15.64
CA SER A 90 -3.69 -9.81 -17.02
C SER A 90 -4.00 -8.69 -18.02
N PHE A 91 -3.44 -8.78 -19.23
CA PHE A 91 -3.70 -7.80 -20.28
C PHE A 91 -5.14 -7.86 -20.79
N ASP A 92 -5.73 -9.07 -20.84
CA ASP A 92 -7.11 -9.27 -21.26
C ASP A 92 -8.09 -8.60 -20.27
N GLU A 93 -7.90 -8.85 -18.97
CA GLU A 93 -8.64 -8.18 -17.89
C GLU A 93 -8.51 -6.66 -17.97
N PHE A 94 -7.27 -6.17 -18.14
CA PHE A 94 -7.00 -4.74 -18.31
C PHE A 94 -7.77 -4.15 -19.49
N SER A 95 -7.78 -4.83 -20.64
CA SER A 95 -8.53 -4.38 -21.82
C SER A 95 -10.03 -4.39 -21.57
N SER A 96 -10.55 -5.38 -20.84
CA SER A 96 -11.97 -5.50 -20.51
C SER A 96 -12.43 -4.38 -19.57
N LEU A 97 -11.62 -4.02 -18.57
CA LEU A 97 -11.90 -2.92 -17.64
C LEU A 97 -11.93 -1.58 -18.36
N LEU A 98 -11.00 -1.35 -19.28
CA LEU A 98 -11.01 -0.15 -20.10
C LEU A 98 -12.20 -0.10 -21.04
N LEU A 99 -12.61 -1.24 -21.61
CA LEU A 99 -13.78 -1.30 -22.48
C LEU A 99 -15.09 -0.98 -21.74
N ARG A 100 -15.22 -1.35 -20.45
CA ARG A 100 -16.37 -0.95 -19.61
C ARG A 100 -16.49 0.56 -19.46
N GLU A 101 -15.36 1.25 -19.45
CA GLU A 101 -15.27 2.71 -19.41
C GLU A 101 -15.34 3.34 -20.82
N GLY A 102 -15.61 2.54 -21.86
CA GLY A 102 -15.69 2.97 -23.25
C GLY A 102 -14.34 3.22 -23.93
N VAL A 103 -13.22 2.81 -23.30
CA VAL A 103 -11.86 3.00 -23.81
C VAL A 103 -11.36 1.74 -24.50
N THR A 104 -11.15 1.82 -25.82
CA THR A 104 -10.59 0.69 -26.58
C THR A 104 -9.07 0.77 -26.62
N VAL A 105 -8.39 -0.31 -26.24
CA VAL A 105 -6.93 -0.45 -26.34
C VAL A 105 -6.55 -1.13 -27.65
N LYS A 106 -5.62 -0.53 -28.39
CA LYS A 106 -5.04 -1.12 -29.60
C LYS A 106 -3.52 -1.16 -29.49
N GLU A 107 -2.95 -2.33 -29.75
CA GLU A 107 -1.52 -2.46 -29.95
C GLU A 107 -1.17 -2.27 -31.43
N SER A 108 -0.17 -1.41 -31.71
CA SER A 108 0.41 -1.31 -33.06
C SER A 108 1.89 -0.97 -32.98
N ARG A 109 2.72 -1.66 -33.76
CA ARG A 109 4.18 -1.43 -33.82
C ARG A 109 4.84 -1.38 -32.43
N GLY A 110 4.44 -2.30 -31.53
CA GLY A 110 4.96 -2.39 -30.17
C GLY A 110 4.51 -1.26 -29.22
N ARG A 111 3.52 -0.45 -29.59
CA ARG A 111 3.01 0.65 -28.77
C ARG A 111 1.51 0.51 -28.52
N LEU A 112 1.10 0.85 -27.31
CA LEU A 112 -0.31 0.94 -26.95
C LEU A 112 -0.89 2.28 -27.42
N SER A 113 -2.12 2.24 -27.90
CA SER A 113 -2.92 3.40 -28.24
C SER A 113 -4.33 3.22 -27.67
N TYR A 114 -4.88 4.29 -27.14
CA TYR A 114 -6.15 4.30 -26.41
C TYR A 114 -7.17 5.17 -27.15
N LEU A 115 -8.31 4.60 -27.49
CA LEU A 115 -9.42 5.31 -28.13
C LEU A 115 -10.51 5.58 -27.09
N THR A 116 -10.74 6.85 -26.78
CA THR A 116 -11.84 7.31 -25.92
C THR A 116 -13.10 7.54 -26.74
N PRO A 117 -14.31 7.40 -26.16
CA PRO A 117 -15.57 7.55 -26.90
C PRO A 117 -15.74 8.95 -27.50
N ASP A 118 -15.20 9.98 -26.85
CA ASP A 118 -15.30 11.37 -27.27
C ASP A 118 -14.39 11.73 -28.47
N ARG A 119 -13.54 10.81 -28.94
CA ARG A 119 -12.51 11.10 -29.96
C ARG A 119 -12.52 10.09 -31.08
N THR A 120 -12.30 10.57 -32.30
CA THR A 120 -12.15 9.72 -33.49
C THR A 120 -10.75 9.15 -33.65
N LYS A 121 -9.73 9.84 -33.13
CA LYS A 121 -8.32 9.44 -33.24
C LYS A 121 -7.80 8.94 -31.90
N PRO A 122 -7.15 7.75 -31.86
CA PRO A 122 -6.61 7.21 -30.64
C PRO A 122 -5.43 8.05 -30.13
N ILE A 123 -5.26 8.08 -28.81
CA ILE A 123 -4.15 8.72 -28.13
C ILE A 123 -3.07 7.66 -27.89
N THR A 124 -1.85 7.91 -28.37
CA THR A 124 -0.72 6.99 -28.17
C THR A 124 -0.22 7.06 -26.73
N ALA A 125 0.18 5.91 -26.16
CA ALA A 125 0.73 5.79 -24.81
C ALA A 125 1.84 6.81 -24.53
N ARG A 126 2.77 6.94 -25.48
CA ARG A 126 3.80 7.98 -25.51
C ARG A 126 3.19 9.33 -25.07
N LYS A 127 2.11 9.82 -25.65
CA LYS A 127 1.54 11.15 -25.32
C LYS A 127 1.00 11.29 -23.89
N LEU A 128 0.75 10.18 -23.19
CA LEU A 128 0.27 10.15 -21.82
C LEU A 128 1.42 10.15 -20.80
N GLY A 129 2.53 9.49 -21.11
CA GLY A 129 3.70 9.37 -20.24
C GLY A 129 4.26 7.95 -20.25
N ASP A 130 5.41 7.76 -19.60
CA ASP A 130 6.17 6.52 -19.73
C ASP A 130 5.52 5.36 -18.95
N ASP A 131 4.77 5.64 -17.89
CA ASP A 131 3.99 4.65 -17.11
C ASP A 131 2.92 3.94 -17.96
N PHE A 132 2.52 4.55 -19.08
CA PHE A 132 1.44 4.06 -19.95
C PHE A 132 1.96 3.29 -21.17
N ASP A 133 3.29 3.24 -21.35
CA ASP A 133 3.92 2.50 -22.43
C ASP A 133 3.75 0.99 -22.21
N LYS A 134 3.81 0.23 -23.31
CA LYS A 134 3.55 -1.22 -23.31
C LYS A 134 4.39 -1.97 -22.26
N ALA A 135 5.69 -1.66 -22.20
CA ALA A 135 6.61 -2.33 -21.29
C ALA A 135 6.25 -2.06 -19.82
N ALA A 136 5.95 -0.81 -19.47
CA ALA A 136 5.54 -0.43 -18.11
C ALA A 136 4.21 -1.09 -17.71
N VAL A 137 3.23 -1.08 -18.61
CA VAL A 137 1.92 -1.74 -18.40
C VAL A 137 2.09 -3.24 -18.18
N LEU A 138 2.84 -3.94 -19.03
CA LEU A 138 3.06 -5.37 -18.89
C LEU A 138 3.87 -5.74 -17.64
N ALA A 139 4.87 -4.94 -17.28
CA ALA A 139 5.65 -5.14 -16.05
C ALA A 139 4.74 -5.02 -14.82
N LEU A 140 3.87 -4.02 -14.78
CA LEU A 140 2.93 -3.82 -13.68
C LEU A 140 1.90 -4.95 -13.58
N LEU A 141 1.35 -5.39 -14.72
CA LEU A 141 0.41 -6.52 -14.74
C LEU A 141 1.07 -7.82 -14.25
N THR A 142 2.30 -8.09 -14.67
CA THR A 142 3.09 -9.22 -14.16
C THR A 142 3.25 -9.13 -12.65
N GLN A 143 3.59 -7.95 -12.11
CA GLN A 143 3.69 -7.74 -10.68
C GLN A 143 2.36 -7.97 -9.95
N ASN A 144 1.25 -7.52 -10.52
CA ASN A 144 -0.08 -7.75 -9.96
C ASN A 144 -0.46 -9.23 -9.97
N ALA A 145 -0.15 -9.97 -11.03
CA ALA A 145 -0.35 -11.41 -11.10
C ALA A 145 0.45 -12.15 -10.02
N HIS A 146 1.71 -11.76 -9.79
CA HIS A 146 2.51 -12.31 -8.69
C HIS A 146 1.88 -12.04 -7.32
N ARG A 147 1.46 -10.79 -7.06
CA ARG A 147 0.78 -10.43 -5.80
C ARG A 147 -0.51 -11.21 -5.60
N ALA A 148 -1.31 -11.38 -6.65
CA ALA A 148 -2.53 -12.17 -6.60
C ALA A 148 -2.23 -13.64 -6.28
N ALA A 149 -1.20 -14.22 -6.92
CA ALA A 149 -0.79 -15.60 -6.65
C ALA A 149 -0.25 -15.81 -5.23
N GLU A 150 0.47 -14.83 -4.67
CA GLU A 150 0.92 -14.87 -3.26
C GLU A 150 -0.24 -14.80 -2.28
N GLN A 151 -1.24 -13.95 -2.55
CA GLN A 151 -2.45 -13.87 -1.72
C GLN A 151 -3.24 -15.19 -1.72
N THR A 152 -3.36 -15.86 -2.87
CA THR A 152 -4.04 -17.17 -2.95
C THR A 152 -3.28 -18.26 -2.20
N LYS A 153 -1.94 -18.22 -2.21
CA LYS A 153 -1.09 -19.18 -1.47
C LYS A 153 -1.10 -18.95 0.05
N ALA A 154 -1.40 -17.73 0.50
CA ALA A 154 -1.40 -17.36 1.91
C ALA A 154 -2.62 -17.89 2.69
N ILE A 155 -3.53 -18.63 2.04
CA ILE A 155 -4.51 -19.48 2.72
C ILE A 155 -3.86 -20.87 2.88
N PRO A 156 -3.20 -21.19 4.01
CA PRO A 156 -2.90 -22.57 4.32
C PRO A 156 -4.25 -23.28 4.51
N GLU A 157 -4.69 -23.95 3.46
CA GLU A 157 -5.66 -25.02 3.54
C GLU A 157 -5.01 -26.10 4.39
N TYR A 158 -5.19 -25.99 5.71
CA TYR A 158 -4.89 -27.10 6.60
C TYR A 158 -5.68 -28.28 6.06
N PRO A 159 -5.05 -29.39 5.64
CA PRO A 159 -5.82 -30.58 5.33
C PRO A 159 -6.61 -30.87 6.59
N VAL A 160 -7.93 -31.03 6.44
CA VAL A 160 -8.76 -31.66 7.47
C VAL A 160 -8.24 -33.10 7.55
N ALA A 161 -7.14 -33.25 8.27
CA ALA A 161 -6.58 -34.53 8.60
C ALA A 161 -7.62 -35.14 9.53
N VAL A 162 -8.42 -36.05 8.96
CA VAL A 162 -9.21 -37.03 9.68
C VAL A 162 -8.23 -37.89 10.48
N LYS A 163 -7.69 -37.32 11.56
CA LYS A 163 -6.97 -38.05 12.58
C LYS A 163 -8.02 -38.63 13.49
N LYS A 164 -8.14 -39.96 13.45
CA LYS A 164 -8.73 -40.78 14.51
C LYS A 164 -8.36 -40.17 15.87
N PRO A 165 -9.31 -40.08 16.82
CA PRO A 165 -9.00 -39.57 18.15
C PRO A 165 -8.14 -40.62 18.85
N SER A 166 -6.81 -40.48 18.74
CA SER A 166 -5.90 -41.09 19.70
C SER A 166 -6.12 -40.37 21.02
N GLN A 167 -6.72 -41.07 21.97
CA GLN A 167 -6.81 -40.66 23.36
C GLN A 167 -5.42 -40.28 23.86
N GLY A 168 -5.21 -38.98 23.99
CA GLY A 168 -4.12 -38.37 24.71
C GLY A 168 -4.74 -37.13 25.33
N GLU A 169 -4.81 -37.11 26.66
CA GLU A 169 -5.53 -36.14 27.46
C GLU A 169 -5.31 -34.71 26.95
N LYS A 170 -6.39 -34.10 26.46
CA LYS A 170 -6.45 -32.67 26.22
C LYS A 170 -6.39 -32.01 27.60
N THR A 171 -5.24 -31.49 27.98
CA THR A 171 -5.24 -30.39 28.94
C THR A 171 -5.98 -29.24 28.28
N THR A 172 -7.12 -28.89 28.88
CA THR A 172 -7.95 -27.76 28.47
C THR A 172 -7.09 -26.52 28.36
N LYS A 173 -7.02 -25.92 27.17
CA LYS A 173 -6.54 -24.54 27.02
C LYS A 173 -7.59 -23.64 27.69
N THR A 174 -7.45 -23.46 28.98
CA THR A 174 -8.10 -22.39 29.72
C THR A 174 -7.42 -21.10 29.27
N THR A 175 -8.04 -20.37 28.35
CA THR A 175 -7.72 -18.95 28.18
C THR A 175 -8.10 -18.30 29.53
N PRO A 176 -7.14 -17.79 30.32
CA PRO A 176 -7.50 -17.21 31.61
C PRO A 176 -8.27 -15.93 31.34
N ALA A 177 -9.38 -15.73 32.06
CA ALA A 177 -10.16 -14.51 31.99
C ALA A 177 -9.24 -13.29 32.13
N ASP A 178 -9.47 -12.26 31.31
CA ASP A 178 -8.60 -11.09 31.10
C ASP A 178 -8.27 -10.26 32.37
N ASN A 179 -8.82 -10.62 33.53
CA ASN A 179 -8.62 -9.92 34.81
C ASN A 179 -7.86 -10.73 35.88
N THR A 180 -7.26 -11.88 35.54
CA THR A 180 -6.46 -12.65 36.51
C THR A 180 -4.97 -12.40 36.28
N LEU A 181 -4.21 -12.06 37.33
CA LEU A 181 -2.74 -11.97 37.25
C LEU A 181 -2.16 -13.29 36.75
N GLN A 182 -1.36 -13.25 35.69
CA GLN A 182 -0.75 -14.44 35.09
C GLN A 182 0.75 -14.50 35.41
N ARG A 183 1.28 -15.71 35.53
CA ARG A 183 2.70 -15.94 35.80
C ARG A 183 3.57 -15.52 34.60
N MET A 184 4.66 -14.81 34.88
CA MET A 184 5.67 -14.47 33.86
C MET A 184 6.34 -15.72 33.27
N VAL A 185 6.70 -15.63 31.99
CA VAL A 185 7.36 -16.68 31.21
C VAL A 185 8.87 -16.64 31.42
N ASP A 186 9.48 -17.77 31.77
CA ASP A 186 10.94 -17.92 31.77
C ASP A 186 11.47 -18.00 30.32
N ARG A 187 12.05 -16.89 29.86
CA ARG A 187 12.54 -16.74 28.48
C ARG A 187 13.76 -17.60 28.20
N GLU A 188 14.58 -17.91 29.20
CA GLU A 188 15.79 -18.71 29.03
C GLU A 188 15.46 -20.19 28.90
N ALA A 189 14.61 -20.70 29.80
CA ALA A 189 14.08 -22.05 29.69
C ALA A 189 13.34 -22.26 28.36
N LYS A 190 12.54 -21.27 27.92
CA LYS A 190 11.83 -21.37 26.63
C LYS A 190 12.75 -21.29 25.42
N ARG A 191 13.88 -20.57 25.49
CA ARG A 191 14.92 -20.63 24.45
C ARG A 191 15.60 -22.00 24.42
N ALA A 192 15.90 -22.58 25.58
CA ALA A 192 16.48 -23.93 25.68
C ALA A 192 15.52 -25.02 25.15
N GLU A 193 14.20 -24.83 25.29
CA GLU A 193 13.16 -25.68 24.67
C GLU A 193 13.02 -25.50 23.14
N GLY A 194 13.88 -24.71 22.50
CA GLY A 194 13.90 -24.51 21.04
C GLY A 194 12.87 -23.51 20.52
N LYS A 195 12.32 -22.63 21.37
CA LYS A 195 11.42 -21.55 20.91
C LYS A 195 12.23 -20.48 20.16
N GLY A 196 11.74 -20.12 18.96
CA GLY A 196 12.40 -19.14 18.09
C GLY A 196 12.29 -17.69 18.56
N VAL A 197 13.05 -16.80 17.90
CA VAL A 197 13.19 -15.36 18.23
C VAL A 197 11.83 -14.63 18.33
N GLY A 198 10.83 -15.03 17.54
CA GLY A 198 9.48 -14.46 17.62
C GLY A 198 8.78 -14.73 18.96
N TYR A 199 8.93 -15.93 19.51
CA TYR A 199 8.37 -16.29 20.82
C TYR A 199 9.06 -15.54 21.94
N ASP A 200 10.38 -15.36 21.85
CA ASP A 200 11.15 -14.60 22.83
C ASP A 200 10.72 -13.12 22.91
N ARG A 201 10.50 -12.49 21.74
CA ARG A 201 9.95 -11.12 21.66
C ARG A 201 8.53 -11.02 22.24
N TRP A 202 7.69 -12.01 21.98
CA TRP A 202 6.35 -12.07 22.57
C TRP A 202 6.41 -12.22 24.09
N ALA A 203 7.23 -13.16 24.59
CA ALA A 203 7.38 -13.43 26.02
C ALA A 203 7.92 -12.19 26.77
N ALA A 204 8.84 -11.43 26.17
CA ALA A 204 9.30 -10.16 26.73
C ALA A 204 8.15 -9.15 26.92
N LYS A 205 7.31 -8.98 25.89
CA LYS A 205 6.15 -8.07 25.95
C LYS A 205 5.08 -8.56 26.92
N HIS A 206 4.86 -9.87 26.98
CA HIS A 206 3.93 -10.50 27.91
C HIS A 206 4.38 -10.29 29.37
N ASN A 207 5.64 -10.57 29.67
CA ASN A 207 6.22 -10.39 30.99
C ASN A 207 6.12 -8.93 31.47
N LEU A 208 6.42 -7.97 30.60
CA LEU A 208 6.29 -6.55 30.93
C LEU A 208 4.84 -6.18 31.30
N LYS A 209 3.86 -6.70 30.57
CA LYS A 209 2.44 -6.49 30.90
C LYS A 209 2.08 -7.11 32.25
N GLN A 210 2.58 -8.31 32.56
CA GLN A 210 2.35 -8.94 33.85
C GLN A 210 3.01 -8.17 35.00
N MET A 211 4.23 -7.65 34.81
CA MET A 211 4.89 -6.79 35.81
C MET A 211 4.09 -5.51 36.09
N ALA A 212 3.55 -4.86 35.05
CA ALA A 212 2.70 -3.70 35.24
C ALA A 212 1.40 -4.05 35.97
N ALA A 213 0.81 -5.21 35.65
CA ALA A 213 -0.39 -5.70 36.32
C ALA A 213 -0.12 -6.04 37.80
N THR A 214 1.02 -6.64 38.14
CA THR A 214 1.38 -6.93 39.54
C THR A 214 1.60 -5.67 40.35
N VAL A 215 2.26 -4.65 39.79
CA VAL A 215 2.42 -3.34 40.46
C VAL A 215 1.06 -2.68 40.71
N THR A 216 0.17 -2.74 39.73
CA THR A 216 -1.20 -2.19 39.87
C THR A 216 -1.97 -2.94 40.95
N ALA A 217 -1.83 -4.26 41.03
CA ALA A 217 -2.47 -5.07 42.06
C ALA A 217 -1.96 -4.73 43.46
N TYR A 218 -0.65 -4.56 43.66
CA TYR A 218 -0.09 -4.15 44.95
C TYR A 218 -0.66 -2.82 45.43
N GLN A 219 -0.73 -1.83 44.53
CA GLN A 219 -1.34 -0.53 44.85
C GLN A 219 -2.83 -0.66 45.25
N GLN A 220 -3.58 -1.54 44.58
CA GLN A 220 -5.00 -1.78 44.91
C GLN A 220 -5.18 -2.44 46.28
N TYR A 221 -4.27 -3.33 46.66
CA TYR A 221 -4.30 -4.02 47.97
C TYR A 221 -3.55 -3.27 49.09
N GLY A 222 -3.01 -2.08 48.79
CA GLY A 222 -2.35 -1.23 49.79
C GLY A 222 -0.90 -1.64 50.14
N PHE A 223 -0.27 -2.47 49.31
CA PHE A 223 1.13 -2.85 49.45
C PHE A 223 2.02 -1.98 48.55
N SER A 224 3.14 -1.51 49.09
CA SER A 224 4.10 -0.68 48.37
C SER A 224 5.27 -1.50 47.82
N SER A 225 5.47 -2.73 48.32
CA SER A 225 6.52 -3.64 47.86
C SER A 225 6.11 -5.12 48.00
N PRO A 226 6.78 -6.05 47.29
CA PRO A 226 6.63 -7.48 47.53
C PRO A 226 6.99 -7.91 48.96
N GLU A 227 7.98 -7.26 49.57
CA GLU A 227 8.48 -7.58 50.92
C GLU A 227 7.40 -7.27 51.98
N GLU A 228 6.68 -6.16 51.84
CA GLU A 228 5.55 -5.81 52.73
C GLU A 228 4.41 -6.83 52.64
N LEU A 229 4.16 -7.39 51.44
CA LEU A 229 3.16 -8.45 51.25
C LEU A 229 3.60 -9.76 51.92
N ASP A 230 4.88 -10.13 51.78
CA ASP A 230 5.44 -11.34 52.39
C ASP A 230 5.45 -11.26 53.93
N GLU A 231 5.76 -10.09 54.49
CA GLU A 231 5.66 -9.84 55.95
C GLU A 231 4.22 -9.95 56.45
N ALA A 232 3.25 -9.35 55.75
CA ALA A 232 1.84 -9.45 56.09
C ALA A 232 1.30 -10.89 56.02
N CYS A 233 1.77 -11.69 55.07
CA CYS A 233 1.40 -13.10 54.95
C CYS A 233 2.11 -14.00 55.98
N SER A 234 3.29 -13.61 56.46
CA SER A 234 4.05 -14.36 57.48
C SER A 234 3.62 -14.02 58.91
N ALA A 235 2.99 -12.86 59.11
CA ALA A 235 2.43 -12.40 60.38
C ALA A 235 0.97 -12.88 60.62
N ALA A 236 0.36 -13.54 59.64
CA ALA A 236 -0.98 -14.14 59.71
C ALA A 236 -0.92 -15.63 60.05
#